data_AF-A0A383EBH0-F1
#
_entry.id   AF-A0A383EBH0-F1
#
_cell.length_a   1.000
_cell.length_b   1.000
_cell.length_c   1.000
_cell.angle_alpha   90.00
_cell.angle_beta   90.00
_cell.angle_gamma   90.00
#
_symmetry.space_group_name_H-M   'P 1'
#
loop_
_entity.id
_entity.type
_entity.pdbx_description
1 polymer ?
#
loop_
_entity_poly.entity_id
_entity_poly.type
_entity_poly.pdbx_seq_one_letter_code
_entity_poly.pdbx_strand_id
1 'polypeptide(L)' 'MSIPKITGITIDSRKVVRGDIFFALKGESTDGHNYIEQAE' A
#
# COMPACT_ATOMS: atom_id res chain seq x y z
N MET A 1 21.18 4.83 10.62
CA MET A 1 19.95 4.17 10.12
C MET A 1 19.89 4.39 8.62
N SER A 2 19.73 3.35 7.79
CA SER A 2 19.47 3.52 6.36
C SER A 2 17.96 3.45 6.12
N ILE A 3 17.41 4.46 5.45
CA ILE A 3 16.01 4.44 5.03
C ILE A 3 15.92 3.59 3.75
N PRO A 4 14.99 2.63 3.65
CA PRO A 4 14.79 1.87 2.43
C PRO A 4 14.49 2.79 1.23
N LYS A 5 14.97 2.42 0.04
CA LYS A 5 14.64 3.15 -1.19
C LYS A 5 13.17 2.90 -1.52
N ILE A 6 12.38 3.97 -1.56
CA ILE A 6 10.99 3.96 -1.96
C ILE A 6 10.92 4.28 -3.45
N THR A 7 10.21 3.46 -4.22
CA THR A 7 10.12 3.57 -5.68
C THR A 7 8.72 3.89 -6.18
N GLY A 8 7.71 3.75 -5.33
CA GLY A 8 6.33 4.06 -5.68
C GLY A 8 5.42 4.20 -4.48
N ILE A 9 4.19 4.65 -4.74
CA ILE A 9 3.11 4.79 -3.77
C ILE A 9 1.82 4.38 -4.46
N THR A 10 0.99 3.59 -3.80
CA THR A 10 -0.34 3.19 -4.30
C THR A 10 -1.36 3.12 -3.16
N ILE A 11 -2.62 3.40 -3.47
CA ILE A 11 -3.78 3.18 -2.58
C ILE A 11 -4.57 1.92 -2.98
N ASP A 12 -4.13 1.22 -4.01
CA ASP A 12 -4.74 -0.02 -4.51
C ASP A 12 -3.80 -1.18 -4.18
N SER A 13 -4.18 -2.01 -3.20
CA SER A 13 -3.40 -3.17 -2.73
C SER A 13 -3.05 -4.13 -3.86
N ARG A 14 -3.92 -4.24 -4.88
CA ARG A 14 -3.73 -5.12 -6.05
C ARG A 14 -2.60 -4.69 -6.97
N LYS A 15 -2.09 -3.46 -6.82
CA LYS A 15 -1.02 -2.89 -7.66
C LYS A 15 0.31 -2.78 -6.94
N VAL A 16 0.38 -3.18 -5.68
CA VAL A 16 1.60 -3.09 -4.88
C VAL A 16 2.70 -3.93 -5.53
N VAL A 17 3.89 -3.34 -5.65
CA VAL A 17 5.09 -4.01 -6.10
C VAL A 17 6.25 -3.70 -5.15
N ARG A 18 7.34 -4.48 -5.23
CA ARG A 18 8.50 -4.30 -4.37
C ARG A 18 9.05 -2.87 -4.47
N GLY A 19 9.12 -2.20 -3.31
CA GLY A 19 9.61 -0.84 -3.17
C GLY A 19 8.51 0.21 -3.09
N ASP A 20 7.24 -0.20 -3.24
CA ASP A 20 6.10 0.68 -3.05
C ASP A 20 5.73 0.83 -1.58
N ILE A 21 5.13 1.98 -1.25
CA ILE A 21 4.29 2.12 -0.06
C ILE A 21 2.83 1.91 -0.47
N PHE A 22 2.17 0.94 0.17
CA PHE A 22 0.72 0.87 0.19
C PHE A 22 0.16 1.82 1.25
N PHE A 23 -0.64 2.80 0.84
CA PHE A 23 -1.32 3.72 1.75
C PHE A 23 -2.78 3.30 1.91
N ALA A 24 -3.06 2.51 2.95
CA ALA A 24 -4.40 2.02 3.27
C ALA A 24 -5.30 3.18 3.73
N LEU A 25 -6.21 3.61 2.86
CA LEU A 25 -7.17 4.68 3.16
C LEU A 25 -8.56 4.11 3.38
N LYS A 26 -9.29 4.69 4.33
CA LYS A 26 -10.74 4.46 4.47
C LYS A 26 -11.50 5.38 3.53
N GLY A 27 -12.16 4.78 2.53
CA GLY A 27 -13.05 5.48 1.61
C GLY A 27 -14.53 5.29 1.98
N GLU A 28 -15.43 5.81 1.14
CA GLU A 28 -16.87 5.71 1.40
C GLU A 28 -17.41 4.28 1.24
N SER A 29 -16.94 3.55 0.23
CA SER A 29 -17.43 2.20 -0.08
C SER A 29 -16.50 1.08 0.39
N THR A 30 -15.24 1.40 0.71
CA THR A 30 -14.22 0.40 1.03
C THR A 30 -13.22 0.94 2.03
N ASP A 31 -12.72 0.06 2.90
CA ASP A 31 -11.65 0.38 3.85
C ASP A 31 -10.36 -0.34 3.42
N GLY A 32 -9.35 0.43 3.00
CA GLY A 32 -8.06 -0.07 2.53
C GLY A 32 -7.33 -0.94 3.55
N HIS A 33 -7.60 -0.75 4.85
CA HIS A 33 -6.99 -1.54 5.92
C HIS A 33 -7.40 -3.01 5.85
N ASN A 34 -8.56 -3.33 5.26
CA ASN A 34 -9.00 -4.70 5.06
C ASN A 34 -8.15 -5.48 4.04
N TYR A 35 -7.27 -4.81 3.29
CA TYR A 35 -6.45 -5.41 2.25
C TYR A 35 -4.95 -5.38 2.55
N ILE A 36 -4.56 -5.19 3.81
CA ILE A 36 -3.15 -5.20 4.23
C ILE A 36 -2.50 -6.55 3.89
N GLU A 37 -3.17 -7.67 4.19
CA GLU A 37 -2.65 -9.01 3.89
C GLU A 37 -2.57 -9.31 2.39
N GLN A 38 -3.31 -8.58 1.55
CA GLN A 38 -3.23 -8.72 0.10
C GLN A 38 -2.05 -7.94 -0.50
N ALA A 39 -1.57 -6.91 0.19
CA ALA A 39 -0.47 -6.05 -0.26
C ALA A 39 0.89 -6.69 0.07
N GLU A 40 1.25 -7.75 -0.65
CA GLU A 40 2.53 -8.48 -0.54
C GLU A 40 3.46 -8.27 -1.74
#